data_AF-A0A838DHK0-F1
#
_entry.id   AF-A0A838DHK0-F1
#
_cell.length_a   1.000
_cell.length_b   1.000
_cell.length_c   1.000
_cell.angle_alpha   90.00
_cell.angle_beta   90.00
_cell.angle_gamma   90.00
#
_symmetry.space_group_name_H-M   'P 1'
#
loop_
_entity.id
_entity.type
_entity.pdbx_description
1 polymer ?
#
loop_
_entity_poly.entity_id
_entity_poly.type
_entity_poly.pdbx_seq_one_letter_code
_entity_poly.pdbx_strand_id
1 'polypeptide(L)' 'RRPAQEQRRVNVDFPLWMIQSLDREARRLGVTRQSIIKVWIAERLERKVS' A
#
# COMPACT_ATOMS: atom_id res chain seq x y z
N ARG A 1 6.50 -10.71 -22.93
CA ARG A 1 6.88 -9.50 -22.15
C ARG A 1 5.60 -9.03 -21.45
N ARG A 2 5.50 -9.14 -20.11
CA ARG A 2 4.25 -8.78 -19.41
C ARG A 2 4.25 -7.26 -19.16
N PRO A 3 3.22 -6.50 -19.55
CA PRO A 3 3.19 -5.04 -19.46
C PRO A 3 3.22 -4.45 -18.03
N ALA A 4 3.39 -5.29 -16.99
CA ALA A 4 3.44 -4.89 -15.57
C ALA A 4 4.85 -5.01 -14.93
N GLN A 5 5.91 -5.14 -15.72
CA GLN A 5 7.26 -5.44 -15.19
C GLN A 5 8.06 -4.20 -14.73
N GLU A 6 7.61 -2.98 -15.00
CA GLU A 6 8.34 -1.78 -14.59
C GLU A 6 7.93 -1.36 -13.17
N GLN A 7 8.78 -1.70 -12.21
CA GLN A 7 8.65 -1.24 -10.83
C GLN A 7 9.46 0.04 -10.66
N ARG A 8 8.81 1.12 -10.22
CA ARG A 8 9.48 2.37 -9.84
C ARG A 8 9.39 2.56 -8.33
N ARG A 9 10.53 2.80 -7.68
CA ARG A 9 10.56 3.18 -6.26
C ARG A 9 10.06 4.61 -6.11
N VAL A 10 9.18 4.82 -5.14
CA VAL A 10 8.66 6.13 -4.76
C VAL A 10 8.87 6.29 -3.26
N ASN A 11 9.36 7.45 -2.83
CA ASN A 11 9.51 7.81 -1.43
C ASN A 11 8.31 8.68 -1.03
N VAL A 12 7.71 8.40 0.12
CA VAL A 12 6.53 9.11 0.63
C VAL A 12 6.66 9.24 2.14
N ASP A 13 6.46 10.46 2.64
CA ASP A 13 6.34 10.70 4.08
C ASP A 13 4.89 10.55 4.53
N PHE A 14 4.71 9.97 5.72
CA PHE A 14 3.40 9.76 6.32
C PHE A 14 3.36 10.41 7.71
N PRO A 15 2.24 11.06 8.08
CA PRO A 15 2.01 11.49 9.45
C PRO A 15 2.11 10.32 10.44
N LEU A 16 2.59 10.59 11.65
CA LEU A 16 2.79 9.56 12.68
C LEU A 16 1.53 8.74 12.98
N TRP A 17 0.36 9.40 13.06
CA TRP A 17 -0.92 8.72 13.30
C TRP A 17 -1.25 7.70 12.22
N MET A 18 -0.86 7.97 10.96
CA MET A 18 -1.11 7.07 9.84
C MET A 18 -0.18 5.86 9.91
N ILE A 19 1.10 6.06 10.23
CA ILE A 19 2.07 4.97 10.42
C ILE A 19 1.59 4.03 11.53
N GLN A 20 1.16 4.58 12.67
CA GLN A 20 0.66 3.78 13.79
C GLN A 20 -0.60 2.97 13.43
N SER A 21 -1.50 3.56 12.64
CA SER A 21 -2.68 2.85 12.14
C SER A 21 -2.30 1.72 11.18
N LEU A 22 -1.38 1.98 10.24
CA LEU A 22 -0.88 0.99 9.29
C LEU A 22 -0.19 -0.18 10.00
N ASP A 23 0.60 0.10 11.04
CA ASP A 23 1.29 -0.93 11.83
C ASP A 23 0.35 -1.85 12.58
N ARG A 24 -0.68 -1.26 13.19
CA ARG A 24 -1.70 -2.03 13.91
C ARG A 24 -2.40 -3.00 12.96
N GLU A 25 -2.74 -2.54 11.77
CA GLU A 25 -3.45 -3.35 10.79
C GLU A 25 -2.54 -4.40 10.16
N ALA A 26 -1.30 -4.03 9.83
CA ALA A 26 -0.30 -4.95 9.30
C ALA A 26 -0.05 -6.10 10.28
N ARG A 27 0.07 -5.79 11.58
CA ARG A 27 0.18 -6.78 12.65
C ARG A 27 -1.06 -7.66 12.75
N ARG A 28 -2.27 -7.08 12.69
CA ARG A 28 -3.54 -7.81 12.77
C ARG A 28 -3.67 -8.84 11.65
N LEU A 29 -3.17 -8.51 10.45
CA LEU A 29 -3.24 -9.38 9.27
C LEU A 29 -1.99 -10.25 9.08
N GLY A 30 -0.96 -10.10 9.93
CA GLY A 30 0.29 -10.85 9.80
C GLY A 30 1.10 -10.52 8.54
N VAL A 31 1.02 -9.28 8.05
CA VAL A 31 1.69 -8.82 6.82
C VAL A 31 2.59 -7.63 7.09
N THR A 32 3.40 -7.25 6.10
CA THR A 32 4.21 -6.02 6.20
C THR A 32 3.37 -4.78 5.97
N ARG A 33 3.82 -3.64 6.53
CA ARG A 33 3.24 -2.32 6.26
C ARG A 33 3.16 -2.02 4.75
N GLN A 34 4.22 -2.36 4.02
CA GLN A 34 4.31 -2.14 2.57
C GLN A 34 3.28 -2.95 1.78
N SER A 35 2.98 -4.18 2.21
CA SER A 35 1.93 -5.01 1.61
C SER A 35 0.55 -4.38 1.76
N ILE A 36 0.22 -3.87 2.96
CA ILE A 36 -1.05 -3.16 3.19
C ILE A 36 -1.15 -1.89 2.34
N ILE A 37 -0.10 -1.07 2.31
CA ILE A 37 -0.07 0.17 1.52
C ILE A 37 -0.35 -0.15 0.05
N LYS A 38 0.30 -1.19 -0.48
CA LYS A 38 0.12 -1.63 -1.86
C LYS A 38 -1.33 -2.05 -2.14
N VAL A 39 -1.92 -2.88 -1.29
CA VAL A 39 -3.30 -3.39 -1.47
C VAL A 39 -4.31 -2.26 -1.41
N TRP A 40 -4.26 -1.40 -0.40
CA TRP A 40 -5.22 -0.30 -0.26
C TRP A 40 -5.15 0.72 -1.39
N ILE A 41 -3.95 1.03 -1.88
CA ILE A 41 -3.77 1.91 -3.05
C ILE A 41 -4.38 1.24 -4.28
N ALA A 42 -4.12 -0.05 -4.51
CA ALA A 42 -4.67 -0.79 -5.65
C ALA A 42 -6.21 -0.80 -5.61
N GLU A 43 -6.82 -1.17 -4.48
CA GLU A 43 -8.27 -1.19 -4.29
C GLU A 43 -8.91 0.18 -4.54
N ARG A 44 -8.26 1.26 -4.06
CA ARG A 44 -8.77 2.62 -4.24
C ARG A 44 -8.67 3.09 -5.69
N LEU A 45 -7.62 2.68 -6.42
CA LEU A 45 -7.43 3.00 -7.83
C LEU A 45 -8.41 2.21 -8.71
N GLU A 46 -8.61 0.92 -8.46
CA GLU A 46 -9.57 0.08 -9.20
C GLU A 46 -11.00 0.63 -9.11
N ARG A 47 -11.43 1.06 -7.91
CA ARG A 47 -12.76 1.68 -7.71
C ARG A 47 -12.97 2.99 -8.46
N LYS A 48 -11.90 3.70 -8.85
CA LYS A 48 -12.01 4.96 -9.61
C LYS A 48 -12.05 4.73 -11.12
N VAL A 49 -11.64 3.55 -11.57
CA VAL A 49 -11.55 3.18 -12.99
C VAL A 49 -12.82 2.43 -13.45
N SER A 50 -13.71 2.07 -12.51
CA SER A 50 -15.01 1.42 -12.79
C SER A 50 -16.14 2.43 -12.96
#